data_AF-A0A085LEU3-F1
#
_entry.id   AF-A0A085LEU3-F1
#
_cell.length_a   1.000
_cell.length_b   1.000
_cell.length_c   1.000
_cell.angle_alpha   90.00
_cell.angle_beta   90.00
_cell.angle_gamma   90.00
#
_symmetry.space_group_name_H-M   'P 1'
#
loop_
_entity.id
_entity.type
_entity.pdbx_description
1 polymer ?
#
loop_
_entity_poly.entity_id
_entity_poly.type
_entity_poly.pdbx_seq_one_letter_code
_entity_poly.pdbx_strand_id
1 'polypeptide(L)'
;MNVDAPGDMRQVALGRGELDLPAIIAAAEPYVEYFTYEWDWAPSFETSAESYQYLRCFRSDDGGGEEDEDSLALGRPVTASSIDEAGHEPEKAVDGNAGTRWSSAWSEPEWIAVDLGASYDLSRVVVDWETAYGSGYEVQTSPDGETWTTVRTVTDGDGGFDDLEITGTGRHVRLYLTERATQWGFSLYELEVYGAPAGQLDLDVEVQARCLAGQAYVAVRATNGEDQPVDVTLATPYGTREVADVAPGANAYQSFAVRSTSVENGSVTVTGTATVDGGDVTSTVEVDHDAVACA
;
A
#
# COMPACT_ATOMS: atom_id res chain seq x y z
N MET A 1 24.13 -7.02 -6.27
CA MET A 1 24.82 -5.72 -6.41
C MET A 1 24.78 -5.03 -5.05
N ASN A 2 25.81 -4.27 -4.67
CA ASN A 2 25.73 -3.43 -3.47
C ASN A 2 24.83 -2.24 -3.76
N VAL A 3 23.71 -2.18 -3.05
CA VAL A 3 22.88 -0.99 -2.86
C VAL A 3 23.58 -0.15 -1.80
N ASP A 4 24.09 1.01 -2.21
CA ASP A 4 25.06 1.80 -1.44
C ASP A 4 24.38 2.76 -0.45
N ALA A 5 23.04 2.90 -0.50
CA ALA A 5 22.26 3.75 0.39
C ALA A 5 20.85 3.17 0.68
N PRO A 6 20.22 3.53 1.81
CA PRO A 6 18.78 3.33 2.05
C PRO A 6 17.93 4.04 0.99
N GLY A 7 16.87 3.38 0.50
CA GLY A 7 16.00 3.90 -0.57
C GLY A 7 16.54 3.78 -2.00
N ASP A 8 17.75 3.26 -2.19
CA ASP A 8 18.39 3.11 -3.51
C ASP A 8 17.77 1.89 -4.24
N MET A 9 16.81 2.12 -5.15
CA MET A 9 16.27 1.07 -6.04
C MET A 9 17.12 0.97 -7.31
N ARG A 10 17.50 -0.25 -7.72
CA ARG A 10 18.27 -0.46 -8.96
C ARG A 10 17.66 -1.51 -9.85
N GLN A 11 17.37 -1.13 -11.08
CA GLN A 11 17.05 -2.05 -12.15
C GLN A 11 18.34 -2.73 -12.63
N VAL A 12 18.43 -4.05 -12.48
CA VAL A 12 19.59 -4.83 -12.92
C VAL A 12 19.23 -5.66 -14.14
N ALA A 13 19.85 -5.35 -15.27
CA ALA A 13 19.77 -6.19 -16.47
C ALA A 13 20.64 -7.44 -16.28
N LEU A 14 20.01 -8.62 -16.20
CA LEU A 14 20.73 -9.89 -16.13
C LEU A 14 20.91 -10.44 -17.56
N GLY A 15 22.16 -10.64 -17.97
CA GLY A 15 22.52 -11.15 -19.31
C GLY A 15 22.11 -12.61 -19.56
N ARG A 16 22.37 -13.13 -20.78
CA ARG A 16 21.96 -14.49 -21.21
C ARG A 16 22.56 -15.64 -20.37
N GLY A 17 21.69 -16.55 -19.91
CA GLY A 17 22.00 -17.86 -19.35
C GLY A 17 20.78 -18.48 -18.66
N GLU A 18 20.77 -19.81 -18.45
CA GLU A 18 19.85 -20.44 -17.48
C GLU A 18 20.32 -19.92 -16.10
N LEU A 19 19.75 -18.80 -15.68
CA LEU A 19 20.07 -18.17 -14.41
C LEU A 19 19.59 -19.13 -13.32
N ASP A 20 20.50 -19.54 -12.44
CA ASP A 20 20.14 -20.18 -11.18
C ASP A 20 19.55 -19.10 -10.27
N LEU A 21 18.33 -18.67 -10.63
CA LEU A 21 17.54 -17.70 -9.88
C LEU A 21 17.52 -18.11 -8.40
N PRO A 22 17.26 -19.38 -8.02
CA PRO A 22 17.36 -19.81 -6.63
C PRO A 22 18.71 -19.48 -5.96
N ALA A 23 19.85 -19.66 -6.62
CA ALA A 23 21.16 -19.30 -6.06
C ALA A 23 21.42 -17.80 -5.99
N ILE A 24 20.87 -17.02 -6.93
CA ILE A 24 20.95 -15.54 -6.92
C ILE A 24 20.08 -14.97 -5.80
N ILE A 25 18.87 -15.51 -5.65
CA ILE A 25 17.90 -15.19 -4.61
C ILE A 25 18.49 -15.56 -3.24
N ALA A 26 19.01 -16.78 -3.07
CA ALA A 26 19.68 -17.23 -1.84
C ALA A 26 20.92 -16.39 -1.47
N ALA A 27 21.57 -15.73 -2.43
CA ALA A 27 22.67 -14.81 -2.17
C ALA A 27 22.22 -13.39 -1.80
N ALA A 28 20.96 -13.03 -2.10
CA ALA A 28 20.34 -11.74 -1.80
C ALA A 28 19.36 -11.80 -0.60
N GLU A 29 19.17 -12.99 -0.02
CA GLU A 29 18.00 -13.40 0.77
C GLU A 29 17.80 -12.84 2.19
N PRO A 30 18.64 -11.97 2.79
CA PRO A 30 18.15 -11.23 3.94
C PRO A 30 17.48 -9.90 3.58
N TYR A 31 17.52 -9.42 2.33
CA TYR A 31 17.18 -8.01 2.04
C TYR A 31 16.56 -7.69 0.66
N VAL A 32 15.98 -8.64 -0.09
CA VAL A 32 15.54 -8.35 -1.49
C VAL A 32 14.32 -9.18 -1.90
N GLU A 33 13.19 -8.53 -2.21
CA GLU A 33 12.12 -9.09 -3.07
C GLU A 33 12.49 -8.94 -4.56
N TYR A 34 11.93 -9.78 -5.45
CA TYR A 34 12.24 -9.78 -6.87
C TYR A 34 11.03 -10.07 -7.76
N PHE A 35 10.98 -9.41 -8.92
CA PHE A 35 10.08 -9.69 -10.04
C PHE A 35 10.92 -10.14 -11.26
N THR A 36 10.33 -10.84 -12.24
CA THR A 36 11.03 -11.23 -13.48
C THR A 36 10.22 -10.76 -14.69
N TYR A 37 10.91 -10.36 -15.77
CA TYR A 37 10.31 -9.76 -16.98
C TYR A 37 10.78 -10.49 -18.24
N GLU A 38 10.05 -10.42 -19.35
CA GLU A 38 10.53 -10.82 -20.69
C GLU A 38 10.20 -9.69 -21.68
N TRP A 39 11.20 -9.23 -22.45
CA TRP A 39 11.10 -8.09 -23.38
C TRP A 39 11.55 -8.47 -24.81
N ASP A 40 10.83 -8.04 -25.85
CA ASP A 40 11.22 -8.25 -27.27
C ASP A 40 11.97 -7.05 -27.93
N TRP A 41 12.13 -5.91 -27.26
CA TRP A 41 12.85 -4.74 -27.82
C TRP A 41 13.37 -3.79 -26.73
N ALA A 42 14.69 -3.52 -26.73
CA ALA A 42 15.35 -2.54 -25.86
C ALA A 42 16.13 -1.48 -26.69
N PRO A 43 16.21 -0.21 -26.24
CA PRO A 43 17.03 0.81 -26.91
C PRO A 43 18.53 0.49 -26.81
N SER A 44 19.24 0.83 -27.88
CA SER A 44 20.55 0.27 -28.25
C SER A 44 21.67 0.49 -27.23
N PHE A 45 21.95 -0.52 -26.41
CA PHE A 45 23.31 -1.04 -26.27
C PHE A 45 23.45 -2.19 -27.29
N GLU A 46 24.56 -2.27 -28.04
CA GLU A 46 24.78 -3.38 -28.97
C GLU A 46 24.75 -4.72 -28.23
N THR A 47 23.64 -5.45 -28.34
CA THR A 47 23.59 -6.85 -27.95
C THR A 47 22.68 -7.61 -28.91
N SER A 48 23.07 -8.83 -29.27
CA SER A 48 22.29 -9.76 -30.10
C SER A 48 21.27 -10.57 -29.27
N ALA A 49 20.74 -9.95 -28.21
CA ALA A 49 19.69 -10.38 -27.27
C ALA A 49 18.33 -10.72 -27.90
N GLU A 50 17.53 -11.69 -27.44
CA GLU A 50 16.10 -11.83 -27.82
C GLU A 50 15.15 -11.66 -26.61
N SER A 51 15.66 -11.64 -25.36
CA SER A 51 14.86 -11.29 -24.16
C SER A 51 15.73 -10.87 -22.95
N TYR A 52 15.17 -10.05 -22.04
CA TYR A 52 15.78 -9.60 -20.78
C TYR A 52 14.84 -9.78 -19.59
N GLN A 53 15.39 -10.23 -18.45
CA GLN A 53 14.75 -10.23 -17.12
C GLN A 53 15.35 -9.11 -16.27
N TYR A 54 14.49 -8.25 -15.71
CA TYR A 54 14.87 -7.30 -14.66
C TYR A 54 14.52 -7.87 -13.29
N LEU A 55 15.22 -7.42 -12.25
CA LEU A 55 14.86 -7.64 -10.85
C LEU A 55 14.56 -6.27 -10.23
N ARG A 56 13.40 -6.14 -9.55
CA ARG A 56 13.21 -5.11 -8.51
C ARG A 56 14.01 -5.56 -7.30
N CYS A 57 14.68 -4.67 -6.60
CA CYS A 57 15.30 -4.95 -5.31
C CYS A 57 15.18 -3.69 -4.46
N PHE A 58 14.66 -3.81 -3.23
CA PHE A 58 14.72 -2.74 -2.22
C PHE A 58 15.45 -3.27 -0.99
N ARG A 59 16.26 -2.41 -0.34
CA ARG A 59 16.91 -2.74 0.93
C ARG A 59 16.06 -2.21 2.06
N SER A 60 15.49 -3.09 2.89
CA SER A 60 14.87 -2.68 4.17
C SER A 60 15.96 -2.44 5.21
N ASP A 61 15.85 -1.34 5.97
CA ASP A 61 16.85 -0.98 6.98
C ASP A 61 16.74 -1.86 8.25
N ASP A 62 15.63 -2.58 8.44
CA ASP A 62 15.31 -3.18 9.74
C ASP A 62 15.32 -4.71 9.80
N GLY A 63 15.60 -5.42 8.70
CA GLY A 63 15.74 -6.89 8.72
C GLY A 63 14.52 -7.67 9.24
N GLY A 64 13.38 -6.98 9.41
CA GLY A 64 12.06 -7.55 9.55
C GLY A 64 11.30 -7.26 8.26
N GLY A 65 10.64 -8.27 7.70
CA GLY A 65 9.59 -8.02 6.73
C GLY A 65 8.49 -7.23 7.45
N GLU A 66 8.46 -5.93 7.22
CA GLU A 66 7.17 -5.24 7.22
C GLU A 66 6.36 -5.94 6.13
N GLU A 67 5.21 -6.48 6.50
CA GLU A 67 4.33 -7.19 5.55
C GLU A 67 4.15 -6.30 4.33
N ASP A 68 4.42 -6.84 3.13
CA ASP A 68 4.33 -6.11 1.87
C ASP A 68 2.95 -5.46 1.77
N GLU A 69 2.86 -4.17 2.07
CA GLU A 69 1.61 -3.44 1.95
C GLU A 69 1.32 -3.38 0.45
N ASP A 70 0.32 -4.12 -0.03
CA ASP A 70 -0.12 -4.02 -1.42
C ASP A 70 -0.42 -2.55 -1.75
N SER A 71 0.10 -2.06 -2.88
CA SER A 71 -0.18 -0.70 -3.35
C SER A 71 -1.68 -0.44 -3.35
N LEU A 72 -2.11 0.64 -2.69
CA LEU A 72 -3.51 1.07 -2.63
C LEU A 72 -4.09 1.33 -4.03
N ALA A 73 -3.23 1.65 -5.00
CA ALA A 73 -3.56 1.91 -6.39
C ALA A 73 -3.74 0.63 -7.23
N LEU A 74 -3.25 -0.52 -6.79
CA LEU A 74 -3.25 -1.76 -7.56
C LEU A 74 -4.68 -2.15 -7.98
N GLY A 75 -4.89 -2.28 -9.29
CA GLY A 75 -6.17 -2.64 -9.91
C GLY A 75 -7.29 -1.61 -9.69
N ARG A 76 -6.99 -0.39 -9.23
CA ARG A 76 -7.98 0.64 -8.95
C ARG A 76 -8.46 1.35 -10.23
N PRO A 77 -9.66 1.95 -10.21
CA PRO A 77 -10.11 2.81 -11.30
C PRO A 77 -9.14 3.97 -11.51
N VAL A 78 -8.75 4.17 -12.76
CA VAL A 78 -7.80 5.21 -13.13
C VAL A 78 -8.31 5.98 -14.35
N THR A 79 -7.98 7.26 -14.40
CA THR A 79 -8.29 8.15 -15.52
C THR A 79 -7.03 8.90 -15.90
N ALA A 80 -6.93 9.32 -17.16
CA ALA A 80 -5.83 10.14 -17.62
C ALA A 80 -6.32 11.24 -18.56
N SER A 81 -5.49 12.26 -18.76
CA SER A 81 -5.74 13.34 -19.72
C SER A 81 -5.84 12.83 -21.15
N SER A 82 -5.03 11.85 -21.52
CA SER A 82 -4.93 11.31 -22.87
C SER A 82 -4.25 9.94 -22.91
N ILE A 83 -4.24 9.36 -24.11
CA ILE A 83 -3.39 8.24 -24.50
C ILE A 83 -2.74 8.58 -25.86
N ASP A 84 -1.54 8.06 -26.16
CA ASP A 84 -0.96 8.19 -27.50
C ASP A 84 -1.58 7.23 -28.52
N GLU A 85 -1.86 5.99 -28.12
CA GLU A 85 -2.45 4.94 -28.94
C GLU A 85 -3.17 3.85 -28.11
N ALA A 86 -3.93 3.00 -28.81
CA ALA A 86 -4.64 1.88 -28.19
C ALA A 86 -3.66 0.83 -27.67
N GLY A 87 -3.89 0.31 -26.47
CA GLY A 87 -2.98 -0.59 -25.75
C GLY A 87 -2.13 0.11 -24.67
N HIS A 88 -2.15 1.46 -24.61
CA HIS A 88 -1.49 2.25 -23.57
C HIS A 88 -2.50 2.97 -22.65
N GLU A 89 -3.62 2.32 -22.39
CA GLU A 89 -4.67 2.83 -21.50
C GLU A 89 -4.14 3.03 -20.06
N PRO A 90 -4.71 3.98 -19.28
CA PRO A 90 -4.17 4.32 -17.96
C PRO A 90 -4.17 3.18 -16.95
N GLU A 91 -5.04 2.18 -17.11
CA GLU A 91 -5.09 0.97 -16.27
C GLU A 91 -3.76 0.20 -16.28
N LYS A 92 -2.94 0.41 -17.31
CA LYS A 92 -1.62 -0.21 -17.45
C LYS A 92 -0.55 0.34 -16.52
N ALA A 93 -0.80 1.46 -15.85
CA ALA A 93 0.09 2.01 -14.84
C ALA A 93 -0.29 1.59 -13.42
N VAL A 94 -1.27 0.70 -13.24
CA VAL A 94 -1.72 0.24 -11.92
C VAL A 94 -2.08 -1.25 -11.94
N ASP A 95 -1.58 -2.03 -12.92
CA ASP A 95 -1.94 -3.44 -13.08
C ASP A 95 -0.92 -4.43 -12.49
N GLY A 96 0.15 -3.91 -11.86
CA GLY A 96 1.21 -4.72 -11.25
C GLY A 96 2.06 -5.47 -12.27
N ASN A 97 2.07 -5.00 -13.51
CA ASN A 97 2.75 -5.60 -14.64
C ASN A 97 3.63 -4.57 -15.35
N ALA A 98 4.90 -4.49 -14.96
CA ALA A 98 5.86 -3.58 -15.60
C ALA A 98 6.27 -3.97 -17.05
N GLY A 99 5.59 -4.96 -17.67
CA GLY A 99 5.64 -5.20 -19.11
C GLY A 99 4.56 -4.41 -19.89
N THR A 100 3.64 -3.74 -19.21
CA THR A 100 2.62 -2.86 -19.79
C THR A 100 2.81 -1.43 -19.30
N ARG A 101 2.32 -0.45 -20.06
CA ARG A 101 2.52 0.97 -19.73
C ARG A 101 1.33 1.82 -20.12
N TRP A 102 1.07 2.87 -19.35
CA TRP A 102 0.33 4.03 -19.84
C TRP A 102 1.28 4.95 -20.64
N SER A 103 0.74 5.65 -21.64
CA SER A 103 1.50 6.61 -22.45
C SER A 103 0.60 7.75 -22.89
N SER A 104 0.99 8.99 -22.61
CA SER A 104 0.20 10.19 -22.92
C SER A 104 0.41 10.67 -24.35
N ALA A 105 -0.49 11.55 -24.80
CA ALA A 105 -0.22 12.43 -25.93
C ALA A 105 1.04 13.30 -25.70
N TRP A 106 1.61 13.80 -26.79
CA TRP A 106 2.88 14.52 -26.79
C TRP A 106 2.70 16.01 -26.50
N SER A 107 2.06 16.31 -25.37
CA SER A 107 1.77 17.66 -24.88
C SER A 107 2.06 17.79 -23.39
N GLU A 108 2.06 19.03 -22.91
CA GLU A 108 2.10 19.38 -21.50
C GLU A 108 1.02 20.45 -21.22
N PRO A 109 0.35 20.41 -20.06
CA PRO A 109 0.44 19.37 -19.04
C PRO A 109 -0.37 18.12 -19.41
N GLU A 110 0.05 16.96 -18.93
CA GLU A 110 -0.70 15.70 -18.95
C GLU A 110 -0.88 15.20 -17.52
N TRP A 111 -1.76 14.23 -17.30
CA TRP A 111 -1.96 13.67 -15.97
C TRP A 111 -2.54 12.25 -16.01
N ILE A 112 -2.28 11.51 -14.94
CA ILE A 112 -2.93 10.24 -14.60
C ILE A 112 -3.41 10.31 -13.15
N ALA A 113 -4.63 9.85 -12.87
CA ALA A 113 -5.26 9.95 -11.57
C ALA A 113 -6.00 8.66 -11.20
N VAL A 114 -5.72 8.16 -9.99
CA VAL A 114 -6.26 6.92 -9.43
C VAL A 114 -7.32 7.23 -8.38
N ASP A 115 -8.45 6.52 -8.39
CA ASP A 115 -9.43 6.50 -7.29
C ASP A 115 -9.15 5.32 -6.35
N LEU A 116 -8.64 5.59 -5.15
CA LEU A 116 -8.33 4.57 -4.15
C LEU A 116 -9.59 3.94 -3.54
N GLY A 117 -10.78 4.48 -3.82
CA GLY A 117 -12.07 3.97 -3.36
C GLY A 117 -12.49 4.43 -1.96
N ALA A 118 -11.55 4.86 -1.13
CA ALA A 118 -11.75 5.46 0.19
C ALA A 118 -10.68 6.53 0.45
N SER A 119 -10.82 7.31 1.51
CA SER A 119 -9.79 8.29 1.90
C SER A 119 -8.68 7.58 2.68
N TYR A 120 -7.44 7.94 2.39
CA TYR A 120 -6.24 7.41 3.04
C TYR A 120 -5.33 8.55 3.49
N ASP A 121 -4.63 8.34 4.60
CA ASP A 121 -3.50 9.16 5.04
C ASP A 121 -2.25 8.63 4.34
N LEU A 122 -1.84 9.34 3.29
CA LEU A 122 -0.86 8.88 2.32
C LEU A 122 0.56 9.20 2.80
N SER A 123 1.44 8.22 2.68
CA SER A 123 2.82 8.29 3.14
C SER A 123 3.83 8.25 1.99
N ARG A 124 3.51 7.57 0.89
CA ARG A 124 4.48 7.28 -0.17
C ARG A 124 3.83 7.09 -1.54
N VAL A 125 4.51 7.55 -2.58
CA VAL A 125 4.17 7.29 -3.98
C VAL A 125 5.42 6.79 -4.70
N VAL A 126 5.30 5.70 -5.43
CA VAL A 126 6.36 5.19 -6.31
C VAL A 126 5.93 5.37 -7.76
N VAL A 127 6.84 5.86 -8.60
CA VAL A 127 6.63 6.02 -10.04
C VAL A 127 7.70 5.22 -10.77
N ASP A 128 7.27 4.24 -11.59
CA ASP A 128 8.14 3.51 -12.50
C ASP A 128 7.96 4.08 -13.91
N TRP A 129 8.96 4.81 -14.39
CA TRP A 129 8.93 5.47 -15.68
C TRP A 129 9.40 4.56 -16.82
N GLU A 130 8.80 4.74 -17.98
CA GLU A 130 9.43 4.33 -19.24
C GLU A 130 10.58 5.30 -19.59
N THR A 131 11.34 4.99 -20.65
CA THR A 131 12.30 5.93 -21.29
C THR A 131 11.71 7.33 -21.51
N ALA A 132 10.42 7.44 -21.82
CA ALA A 132 9.69 8.69 -21.96
C ALA A 132 9.13 9.17 -20.60
N TYR A 133 9.94 9.92 -19.85
CA TYR A 133 9.62 10.36 -18.48
C TYR A 133 9.40 11.88 -18.34
N GLY A 134 8.84 12.28 -17.20
CA GLY A 134 8.70 13.69 -16.82
C GLY A 134 9.90 14.17 -16.01
N SER A 135 10.59 15.22 -16.48
CA SER A 135 11.60 15.92 -15.66
C SER A 135 10.96 16.89 -14.67
N GLY A 136 9.71 17.33 -14.93
CA GLY A 136 8.91 18.14 -14.03
C GLY A 136 7.52 17.56 -13.85
N TYR A 137 7.10 17.37 -12.59
CA TYR A 137 5.77 16.88 -12.25
C TYR A 137 5.41 17.18 -10.78
N GLU A 138 4.13 16.98 -10.46
CA GLU A 138 3.59 17.13 -9.11
C GLU A 138 2.80 15.87 -8.72
N VAL A 139 2.91 15.46 -7.46
CA VAL A 139 1.95 14.54 -6.84
C VAL A 139 0.89 15.37 -6.15
N GLN A 140 -0.37 15.08 -6.47
CA GLN A 140 -1.52 15.79 -5.96
C GLN A 140 -2.53 14.81 -5.35
N THR A 141 -3.23 15.24 -4.31
CA THR A 141 -4.31 14.49 -3.68
C THR A 141 -5.64 15.21 -3.81
N SER A 142 -6.73 14.47 -3.76
CA SER A 142 -8.08 15.03 -3.80
C SER A 142 -9.07 14.15 -3.02
N PRO A 143 -10.04 14.76 -2.30
CA PRO A 143 -11.13 14.01 -1.68
C PRO A 143 -12.22 13.59 -2.68
N ASP A 144 -12.34 14.28 -3.82
CA ASP A 144 -13.48 14.19 -4.74
C ASP A 144 -13.11 13.96 -6.22
N GLY A 145 -11.81 14.02 -6.56
CA GLY A 145 -11.31 13.91 -7.93
C GLY A 145 -11.43 15.21 -8.74
N GLU A 146 -11.96 16.29 -8.15
CA GLU A 146 -12.20 17.57 -8.81
C GLU A 146 -11.29 18.67 -8.26
N THR A 147 -11.16 18.75 -6.93
CA THR A 147 -10.33 19.74 -6.24
C THR A 147 -9.02 19.10 -5.81
N TRP A 148 -7.90 19.59 -6.35
CA TRP A 148 -6.58 18.98 -6.16
C TRP A 148 -5.66 19.85 -5.31
N THR A 149 -4.92 19.20 -4.41
CA THR A 149 -3.88 19.82 -3.58
C THR A 149 -2.54 19.17 -3.88
N THR A 150 -1.53 19.98 -4.18
CA THR A 150 -0.15 19.49 -4.39
C THR A 150 0.49 19.11 -3.07
N VAL A 151 0.93 17.86 -2.96
CA VAL A 151 1.64 17.31 -1.78
C VAL A 151 3.13 17.10 -2.04
N ARG A 152 3.55 17.03 -3.31
CA ARG A 152 4.96 16.94 -3.72
C ARG A 152 5.16 17.61 -5.08
N THR A 153 6.29 18.27 -5.26
CA THR A 153 6.75 18.82 -6.56
C THR A 153 8.15 18.31 -6.86
N VAL A 154 8.37 17.89 -8.10
CA VAL A 154 9.66 17.47 -8.65
C VAL A 154 9.96 18.31 -9.89
N THR A 155 11.18 18.83 -10.00
CA THR A 155 11.59 19.74 -11.09
C THR A 155 12.86 19.32 -11.81
N ASP A 156 13.45 18.22 -11.35
CA ASP A 156 14.74 17.69 -11.78
C ASP A 156 14.71 16.16 -11.88
N GLY A 157 13.54 15.61 -12.27
CA GLY A 157 13.36 14.17 -12.46
C GLY A 157 14.36 13.62 -13.48
N ASP A 158 14.88 12.43 -13.20
CA ASP A 158 15.89 11.72 -13.99
C ASP A 158 15.38 10.43 -14.64
N GLY A 159 14.10 10.12 -14.44
CA GLY A 159 13.43 8.94 -15.00
C GLY A 159 13.76 7.68 -14.20
N GLY A 160 13.48 6.50 -14.76
CA GLY A 160 13.65 5.26 -14.01
C GLY A 160 12.63 5.16 -12.87
N PHE A 161 13.10 4.99 -11.63
CA PHE A 161 12.22 4.87 -10.46
C PHE A 161 12.30 6.09 -9.56
N ASP A 162 11.16 6.69 -9.28
CA ASP A 162 11.02 7.68 -8.23
C ASP A 162 10.33 7.06 -7.02
N ASP A 163 10.95 7.22 -5.85
CA ASP A 163 10.39 6.82 -4.56
C ASP A 163 10.19 8.07 -3.70
N LEU A 164 8.93 8.48 -3.55
CA LEU A 164 8.57 9.79 -3.03
C LEU A 164 7.83 9.66 -1.72
N GLU A 165 8.48 10.05 -0.62
CA GLU A 165 7.78 10.37 0.61
C GLU A 165 6.85 11.57 0.38
N ILE A 166 5.60 11.42 0.82
CA ILE A 166 4.56 12.45 0.77
C ILE A 166 3.84 12.53 2.11
N THR A 167 3.12 13.63 2.32
CA THR A 167 2.22 13.76 3.46
C THR A 167 0.94 14.44 2.97
N GLY A 168 -0.17 13.75 3.12
CA GLY A 168 -1.48 14.32 2.82
C GLY A 168 -2.58 13.26 2.82
N THR A 169 -3.80 13.72 3.03
CA THR A 169 -4.98 12.86 3.02
C THR A 169 -5.70 13.00 1.68
N GLY A 170 -6.20 11.89 1.13
CA GLY A 170 -7.01 11.93 -0.07
C GLY A 170 -7.61 10.58 -0.45
N ARG A 171 -8.68 10.62 -1.25
CA ARG A 171 -9.24 9.44 -1.90
C ARG A 171 -8.68 9.23 -3.30
N HIS A 172 -8.32 10.32 -3.96
CA HIS A 172 -7.73 10.30 -5.28
C HIS A 172 -6.30 10.81 -5.21
N VAL A 173 -5.42 10.19 -6.00
CA VAL A 173 -4.04 10.61 -6.20
C VAL A 173 -3.81 10.85 -7.67
N ARG A 174 -3.15 11.95 -8.01
CA ARG A 174 -2.83 12.34 -9.39
C ARG A 174 -1.35 12.66 -9.53
N LEU A 175 -0.73 12.10 -10.55
CA LEU A 175 0.54 12.57 -11.06
C LEU A 175 0.23 13.62 -12.15
N TYR A 176 0.58 14.88 -11.87
CA TYR A 176 0.36 16.02 -12.75
C TYR A 176 1.67 16.41 -13.43
N LEU A 177 1.77 16.15 -14.72
CA LEU A 177 3.02 16.10 -15.48
C LEU A 177 3.21 17.42 -16.24
N THR A 178 4.26 18.15 -15.91
CA THR A 178 4.40 19.57 -16.31
C THR A 178 5.53 19.81 -17.30
N GLU A 179 6.56 18.97 -17.32
CA GLU A 179 7.70 19.08 -18.23
C GLU A 179 8.23 17.71 -18.64
N ARG A 180 8.29 17.46 -19.94
CA ARG A 180 8.87 16.23 -20.50
C ARG A 180 10.39 16.31 -20.57
N ALA A 181 11.05 15.19 -20.26
CA ALA A 181 12.49 15.06 -20.46
C ALA A 181 12.88 14.65 -21.89
N THR A 182 11.93 14.14 -22.67
CA THR A 182 12.15 13.66 -24.04
C THR A 182 11.19 14.32 -25.03
N GLN A 183 11.38 14.05 -26.33
CA GLN A 183 10.46 14.53 -27.38
C GLN A 183 9.13 13.75 -27.46
N TRP A 184 9.00 12.63 -26.73
CA TRP A 184 7.85 11.73 -26.74
C TRP A 184 6.78 12.19 -25.75
N GLY A 185 5.75 11.39 -25.44
CA GLY A 185 4.81 11.68 -24.36
C GLY A 185 5.43 11.47 -22.97
N PHE A 186 4.59 11.38 -21.95
CA PHE A 186 4.94 10.79 -20.67
C PHE A 186 4.49 9.33 -20.65
N SER A 187 5.27 8.44 -20.04
CA SER A 187 4.91 7.03 -19.98
C SER A 187 5.38 6.38 -18.68
N LEU A 188 4.48 5.55 -18.14
CA LEU A 188 4.60 4.93 -16.82
C LEU A 188 4.36 3.44 -16.96
N TYR A 189 5.26 2.63 -16.41
CA TYR A 189 5.01 1.22 -16.17
C TYR A 189 4.10 1.03 -14.96
N GLU A 190 4.39 1.71 -13.85
CA GLU A 190 3.59 1.61 -12.61
C GLU A 190 3.52 2.94 -11.87
N LEU A 191 2.39 3.16 -11.19
CA LEU A 191 2.12 4.22 -10.24
C LEU A 191 1.56 3.57 -8.98
N GLU A 192 2.38 3.51 -7.95
CA GLU A 192 2.03 2.88 -6.68
C GLU A 192 1.78 3.94 -5.61
N VAL A 193 0.83 3.67 -4.72
CA VAL A 193 0.40 4.59 -3.67
C VAL A 193 0.28 3.81 -2.37
N TYR A 194 0.86 4.33 -1.29
CA TYR A 194 0.87 3.70 0.02
C TYR A 194 0.39 4.65 1.11
N GLY A 195 -0.20 4.09 2.16
CA GLY A 195 -0.77 4.84 3.27
C GLY A 195 -1.84 4.05 4.01
N ALA A 196 -2.28 4.58 5.14
CA ALA A 196 -3.28 3.93 5.99
C ALA A 196 -4.69 4.49 5.72
N PRO A 197 -5.78 3.73 5.96
CA PRO A 197 -7.13 4.27 5.89
C PRO A 197 -7.31 5.53 6.75
N ALA A 198 -7.74 6.63 6.14
CA ALA A 198 -7.92 7.89 6.85
C ALA A 198 -9.16 7.85 7.74
N GLY A 199 -9.04 8.39 8.95
CA GLY A 199 -10.13 8.37 9.92
C GLY A 199 -10.44 6.96 10.45
N GLN A 200 -9.45 6.07 10.43
CA GLN A 200 -9.46 4.85 11.24
C GLN A 200 -8.52 5.03 12.44
N LEU A 201 -8.96 4.62 13.62
CA LEU A 201 -8.15 4.51 14.81
C LEU A 201 -7.35 3.21 14.76
N ASP A 202 -6.06 3.29 15.06
CA ASP A 202 -5.17 2.15 15.23
C ASP A 202 -5.57 1.35 16.48
N LEU A 203 -6.30 0.26 16.25
CA LEU A 203 -6.75 -0.67 17.28
C LEU A 203 -6.30 -2.08 16.91
N ASP A 204 -5.33 -2.61 17.65
CA ASP A 204 -4.95 -4.01 17.60
C ASP A 204 -5.95 -4.86 18.41
N VAL A 205 -6.75 -5.66 17.70
CA VAL A 205 -7.87 -6.43 18.28
C VAL A 205 -7.57 -7.92 18.24
N GLU A 206 -7.54 -8.55 19.41
CA GLU A 206 -7.45 -10.00 19.57
C GLU A 206 -8.74 -10.57 20.15
N VAL A 207 -9.26 -11.62 19.52
CA VAL A 207 -10.44 -12.36 20.00
C VAL A 207 -10.12 -13.83 20.13
N GLN A 208 -10.51 -14.43 21.26
CA GLN A 208 -10.31 -15.85 21.50
C GLN A 208 -11.49 -16.48 22.24
N ALA A 209 -12.06 -17.54 21.66
CA ALA A 209 -12.94 -18.45 22.37
C ALA A 209 -12.10 -19.39 23.27
N ARG A 210 -12.47 -19.51 24.55
CA ARG A 210 -11.73 -20.33 25.51
C ARG A 210 -12.61 -20.95 26.60
N CYS A 211 -12.11 -22.03 27.19
CA CYS A 211 -12.74 -22.69 28.32
C CYS A 211 -12.16 -22.20 29.65
N LEU A 212 -13.04 -21.81 30.59
CA LEU A 212 -12.67 -21.50 31.96
C LEU A 212 -13.61 -22.27 32.90
N ALA A 213 -13.05 -23.14 33.73
CA ALA A 213 -13.78 -23.96 34.70
C ALA A 213 -15.00 -24.72 34.10
N GLY A 214 -14.83 -25.29 32.90
CA GLY A 214 -15.88 -26.05 32.20
C GLY A 214 -16.91 -25.20 31.46
N GLN A 215 -16.80 -23.87 31.47
CA GLN A 215 -17.70 -22.96 30.75
C GLN A 215 -16.96 -22.27 29.60
N ALA A 216 -17.67 -22.04 28.49
CA ALA A 216 -17.15 -21.30 27.34
C ALA A 216 -17.21 -19.79 27.58
N TYR A 217 -16.17 -19.10 27.13
CA TYR A 217 -16.01 -17.65 27.16
C TYR A 217 -15.48 -17.16 25.82
N VAL A 218 -15.87 -15.95 25.42
CA VAL A 218 -15.20 -15.18 24.37
C VAL A 218 -14.40 -14.07 25.03
N ALA A 219 -13.08 -14.13 24.94
CA ALA A 219 -12.18 -13.09 25.44
C ALA A 219 -11.86 -12.12 24.31
N VAL A 220 -12.00 -10.84 24.58
CA VAL A 220 -11.75 -9.75 23.62
C VAL A 220 -10.74 -8.81 24.27
N ARG A 221 -9.65 -8.51 23.56
CA ARG A 221 -8.67 -7.48 23.91
C ARG A 221 -8.57 -6.51 22.74
N ALA A 222 -8.59 -5.22 23.03
CA ALA A 222 -8.30 -4.17 22.06
C ALA A 222 -7.23 -3.26 22.64
N THR A 223 -6.07 -3.19 21.98
CA THR A 223 -4.95 -2.32 22.34
C THR A 223 -5.10 -1.00 21.60
N ASN A 224 -4.91 0.12 22.31
CA ASN A 224 -4.89 1.43 21.68
C ASN A 224 -3.50 1.71 21.11
N GLY A 225 -3.38 1.77 19.77
CA GLY A 225 -2.15 2.14 19.05
C GLY A 225 -1.98 3.65 18.86
N GLU A 226 -3.02 4.45 19.10
CA GLU A 226 -2.97 5.91 19.01
C GLU A 226 -2.05 6.53 20.06
N ASP A 227 -1.57 7.74 19.77
CA ASP A 227 -0.79 8.57 20.70
C ASP A 227 -1.66 9.35 21.71
N GLN A 228 -2.97 9.21 21.59
CA GLN A 228 -3.99 9.81 22.45
C GLN A 228 -4.98 8.78 23.01
N PRO A 229 -5.69 9.09 24.11
CA PRO A 229 -6.69 8.17 24.66
C PRO A 229 -7.83 7.87 23.69
N VAL A 230 -8.28 6.62 23.66
CA VAL A 230 -9.41 6.15 22.85
C VAL A 230 -10.48 5.54 23.75
N ASP A 231 -11.74 5.90 23.53
CA ASP A 231 -12.88 5.19 24.13
C ASP A 231 -13.16 3.93 23.32
N VAL A 232 -13.20 2.76 23.98
CA VAL A 232 -13.34 1.46 23.32
C VAL A 232 -14.59 0.72 23.79
N THR A 233 -15.39 0.25 22.83
CA THR A 233 -16.55 -0.61 23.03
C THR A 233 -16.28 -2.00 22.47
N LEU A 234 -16.32 -3.02 23.32
CA LEU A 234 -16.20 -4.44 22.97
C LEU A 234 -17.61 -5.05 22.94
N ALA A 235 -18.11 -5.48 21.78
CA ALA A 235 -19.45 -6.02 21.62
C ALA A 235 -19.43 -7.47 21.09
N THR A 236 -20.10 -8.36 21.83
CA THR A 236 -20.32 -9.77 21.46
C THR A 236 -21.80 -10.10 21.55
N PRO A 237 -22.27 -11.23 20.95
CA PRO A 237 -23.62 -11.73 21.21
C PRO A 237 -23.92 -12.02 22.70
N TYR A 238 -22.89 -12.13 23.54
CA TYR A 238 -22.98 -12.48 24.96
C TYR A 238 -22.91 -11.26 25.89
N GLY A 239 -22.69 -10.07 25.34
CA GLY A 239 -22.68 -8.81 26.07
C GLY A 239 -21.75 -7.77 25.46
N THR A 240 -21.84 -6.56 26.03
CA THR A 240 -21.04 -5.40 25.62
C THR A 240 -20.27 -4.86 26.83
N ARG A 241 -19.06 -4.35 26.59
CA ARG A 241 -18.25 -3.64 27.57
C ARG A 241 -17.69 -2.37 26.96
N GLU A 242 -17.91 -1.24 27.64
CA GLU A 242 -17.27 0.03 27.34
C GLU A 242 -16.10 0.28 28.30
N VAL A 243 -15.02 0.82 27.76
CA VAL A 243 -13.84 1.26 28.50
C VAL A 243 -13.45 2.62 27.94
N ALA A 244 -13.70 3.67 28.73
CA ALA A 244 -13.33 5.02 28.36
C ALA A 244 -11.83 5.27 28.59
N ASP A 245 -11.28 6.24 27.87
CA ASP A 245 -9.93 6.78 28.03
C ASP A 245 -8.84 5.70 28.07
N VAL A 246 -8.90 4.71 27.16
CA VAL A 246 -7.83 3.72 27.02
C VAL A 246 -6.57 4.44 26.57
N ALA A 247 -5.60 4.59 27.48
CA ALA A 247 -4.36 5.32 27.20
C ALA A 247 -3.54 4.68 26.06
N PRO A 248 -2.67 5.44 25.39
CA PRO A 248 -1.71 4.91 24.39
C PRO A 248 -0.96 3.67 24.88
N GLY A 249 -0.97 2.61 24.08
CA GLY A 249 -0.37 1.30 24.39
C GLY A 249 -1.08 0.49 25.49
N ALA A 250 -2.13 1.02 26.12
CA ALA A 250 -2.98 0.26 27.05
C ALA A 250 -4.07 -0.52 26.30
N ASN A 251 -4.83 -1.37 27.01
CA ASN A 251 -5.89 -2.16 26.41
C ASN A 251 -7.21 -2.11 27.18
N ALA A 252 -8.30 -2.14 26.41
CA ALA A 252 -9.61 -2.58 26.87
C ALA A 252 -9.68 -4.10 26.80
N TYR A 253 -10.20 -4.74 27.84
CA TYR A 253 -10.32 -6.19 27.88
C TYR A 253 -11.58 -6.64 28.61
N GLN A 254 -12.25 -7.64 28.04
CA GLN A 254 -13.35 -8.34 28.69
C GLN A 254 -13.41 -9.80 28.26
N SER A 255 -13.67 -10.69 29.21
CA SER A 255 -14.05 -12.08 28.93
C SER A 255 -15.55 -12.23 29.15
N PHE A 256 -16.29 -12.45 28.06
CA PHE A 256 -17.74 -12.58 28.06
C PHE A 256 -18.12 -14.05 28.28
N ALA A 257 -18.87 -14.32 29.35
CA ALA A 257 -19.36 -15.66 29.63
C ALA A 257 -20.46 -16.04 28.63
N VAL A 258 -20.25 -17.11 27.85
CA VAL A 258 -21.25 -17.64 26.90
C VAL A 258 -22.45 -18.24 27.65
N ARG A 259 -22.25 -18.63 28.92
CA ARG A 259 -23.23 -19.33 29.77
C ARG A 259 -23.66 -20.69 29.20
N SER A 260 -22.79 -21.27 28.38
CA SER A 260 -22.86 -22.62 27.85
C SER A 260 -21.49 -23.29 28.04
N THR A 261 -21.43 -24.61 27.88
CA THR A 261 -20.16 -25.36 27.79
C THR A 261 -19.56 -25.29 26.39
N SER A 262 -20.22 -24.65 25.43
CA SER A 262 -19.67 -24.47 24.08
C SER A 262 -20.10 -23.16 23.44
N VAL A 263 -19.34 -22.75 22.42
CA VAL A 263 -19.62 -21.63 21.53
C VAL A 263 -19.28 -22.07 20.10
N GLU A 264 -20.09 -21.67 19.13
CA GLU A 264 -19.82 -21.88 17.70
C GLU A 264 -18.88 -20.79 17.16
N ASN A 265 -18.48 -20.90 15.90
CA ASN A 265 -17.77 -19.81 15.22
C ASN A 265 -18.67 -18.56 15.22
N GLY A 266 -18.08 -17.39 15.39
CA GLY A 266 -18.81 -16.13 15.38
C GLY A 266 -17.87 -14.93 15.30
N SER A 267 -18.45 -13.74 15.17
CA SER A 267 -17.70 -12.50 15.10
C SER A 267 -17.95 -11.62 16.33
N VAL A 268 -16.97 -10.77 16.62
CA VAL A 268 -16.99 -9.72 17.63
C VAL A 268 -16.79 -8.39 16.93
N THR A 269 -17.53 -7.37 17.38
CA THR A 269 -17.36 -6.00 16.90
C THR A 269 -16.66 -5.17 17.98
N VAL A 270 -15.58 -4.50 17.62
CA VAL A 270 -14.87 -3.53 18.47
C VAL A 270 -15.02 -2.15 17.85
N THR A 271 -15.50 -1.18 18.62
CA THR A 271 -15.65 0.21 18.16
C THR A 271 -14.76 1.12 19.01
N GLY A 272 -13.89 1.88 18.35
CA GLY A 272 -13.10 2.95 18.96
C GLY A 272 -13.68 4.32 18.62
N THR A 273 -13.61 5.25 19.57
CA THR A 273 -13.91 6.67 19.34
C THR A 273 -12.85 7.55 20.00
N ALA A 274 -12.29 8.49 19.25
CA ALA A 274 -11.36 9.50 19.76
C ALA A 274 -11.44 10.78 18.93
N THR A 275 -10.93 11.89 19.47
CA THR A 275 -10.85 13.16 18.75
C THR A 275 -9.46 13.30 18.13
N VAL A 276 -9.29 13.02 16.84
CA VAL A 276 -8.02 13.18 16.11
C VAL A 276 -8.03 14.54 15.40
N ASP A 277 -6.99 15.36 15.58
CA ASP A 277 -6.86 16.69 14.95
C ASP A 277 -8.07 17.63 15.14
N GLY A 278 -8.79 17.47 16.25
CA GLY A 278 -9.97 18.27 16.58
C GLY A 278 -11.28 17.79 15.93
N GLY A 279 -11.27 16.65 15.22
CA GLY A 279 -12.44 15.96 14.70
C GLY A 279 -12.70 14.63 15.40
N ASP A 280 -13.96 14.30 15.67
CA ASP A 280 -14.31 13.00 16.24
C ASP A 280 -14.20 11.91 15.17
N VAL A 281 -13.33 10.94 15.42
CA VAL A 281 -13.10 9.75 14.61
C VAL A 281 -13.75 8.56 15.30
N THR A 282 -14.47 7.75 14.53
CA THR A 282 -15.07 6.50 15.00
C THR A 282 -14.64 5.38 14.06
N SER A 283 -14.13 4.30 14.63
CA SER A 283 -13.62 3.15 13.87
C SER A 283 -14.23 1.88 14.39
N THR A 284 -14.50 0.94 13.50
CA THR A 284 -15.10 -0.36 13.84
C THR A 284 -14.29 -1.48 13.22
N VAL A 285 -13.86 -2.42 14.04
CA VAL A 285 -13.12 -3.62 13.65
C VAL A 285 -14.01 -4.84 13.95
N GLU A 286 -14.19 -5.71 12.97
CA GLU A 286 -14.84 -7.00 13.16
C GLU A 286 -13.80 -8.12 13.14
N VAL A 287 -13.80 -8.97 14.16
CA VAL A 287 -12.85 -10.08 14.30
C VAL A 287 -13.59 -11.37 14.61
N ASP A 288 -13.29 -12.42 13.85
CA ASP A 288 -13.86 -13.74 14.04
C ASP A 288 -13.19 -14.49 15.20
N HIS A 289 -13.95 -15.41 15.79
CA HIS A 289 -13.43 -16.41 16.72
C HIS A 289 -13.91 -17.80 16.33
N ASP A 290 -13.06 -18.80 16.58
CA ASP A 290 -13.40 -20.19 16.37
C ASP A 290 -14.39 -20.72 17.42
N ALA A 291 -15.04 -21.83 17.10
CA ALA A 291 -15.82 -22.60 18.06
C ALA A 291 -14.93 -23.20 19.17
N VAL A 292 -15.49 -23.34 20.38
CA VAL A 292 -14.89 -24.15 21.45
C VAL A 292 -15.95 -24.98 22.16
N ALA A 293 -15.58 -26.21 22.57
CA ALA A 293 -16.37 -27.07 23.43
C ALA A 293 -15.57 -27.45 24.68
N CYS A 294 -16.11 -27.12 25.85
CA CYS A 294 -15.50 -27.31 27.15
C CYS A 294 -15.92 -28.63 27.79
N ALA A 295 -14.94 -29.31 28.37
CA ALA A 295 -15.10 -30.57 29.09
C ALA A 295 -15.35 -30.36 30.60
#